data_AF-A0A1I1S2S8-F1
#
_entry.id   AF-A0A1I1S2S8-F1
#
_cell.length_a   1.000
_cell.length_b   1.000
_cell.length_c   1.000
_cell.angle_alpha   90.00
_cell.angle_beta   90.00
_cell.angle_gamma   90.00
#
_symmetry.space_group_name_H-M   'P 1'
#
loop_
_entity.id
_entity.type
_entity.pdbx_description
1 polymer ?
#
loop_
_entity_poly.entity_id
_entity_poly.type
_entity_poly.pdbx_seq_one_letter_code
_entity_poly.pdbx_strand_id
1 'polypeptide(L)'
;MNTILWIVFEVIINFYQGGLATWFIYKFLTPKSSSKARRMAAVFTFTEGMLVTALNYVSVFEGIGSILYWVNLFIFAFCFFENNLIKKILSVAITQIIILLTTSVELNMISSLFNITVSELVKNQDFARFITLIIIQISLLICFDVTIRIFKYADEYSFSDWFSIILMLIFSFILTAMIHILSLAASTKERIYINLIYIVIMIMNYLVFYIIHSSKYLVKSRKYSRNLSIS
;
A
#
# COMPACT_ATOMS: atom_id res chain seq x y z
N MET A 1 26.31 -7.26 -10.21
CA MET A 1 25.99 -8.28 -9.17
C MET A 1 26.00 -9.65 -9.83
N ASN A 2 26.45 -10.73 -9.18
CA ASN A 2 26.30 -12.09 -9.76
C ASN A 2 24.80 -12.36 -9.97
N THR A 3 24.39 -12.89 -11.13
CA THR A 3 22.97 -13.14 -11.49
C THR A 3 22.21 -13.90 -10.40
N ILE A 4 22.87 -14.83 -9.71
CA ILE A 4 22.27 -15.58 -8.59
C ILE A 4 21.97 -14.67 -7.39
N LEU A 5 22.92 -13.78 -7.03
CA LEU A 5 22.72 -12.83 -5.93
C LEU A 5 21.57 -11.85 -6.24
N TRP A 6 21.42 -11.47 -7.51
CA TRP A 6 20.30 -10.62 -7.95
C TRP A 6 18.95 -11.31 -7.77
N ILE A 7 18.84 -12.57 -8.19
CA ILE A 7 17.61 -13.35 -8.02
C ILE A 7 17.28 -13.50 -6.53
N VAL A 8 18.25 -13.87 -5.70
CA VAL A 8 18.05 -14.00 -4.24
C VAL A 8 17.59 -12.67 -3.63
N PHE A 9 18.19 -11.56 -4.04
CA PHE A 9 17.80 -10.23 -3.58
C PHE A 9 16.34 -9.91 -3.95
N GLU A 10 15.92 -10.11 -5.20
CA GLU A 10 14.55 -9.85 -5.62
C GLU A 10 13.53 -10.72 -4.88
N VAL A 11 13.86 -11.99 -4.65
CA VAL A 11 13.02 -12.88 -3.84
C VAL A 11 12.87 -12.32 -2.42
N ILE A 12 13.97 -11.91 -1.78
CA ILE A 12 13.91 -11.31 -0.44
C ILE A 12 13.01 -10.06 -0.43
N ILE A 13 13.13 -9.19 -1.44
CA ILE A 13 12.30 -7.99 -1.56
C ILE A 13 10.82 -8.34 -1.72
N ASN A 14 10.47 -9.30 -2.57
CA ASN A 14 9.08 -9.74 -2.78
C ASN A 14 8.48 -10.30 -1.49
N PHE A 15 9.24 -11.11 -0.76
CA PHE A 15 8.81 -11.67 0.53
C PHE A 15 8.66 -10.58 1.60
N TYR A 16 9.57 -9.61 1.64
CA TYR A 16 9.46 -8.48 2.56
C TYR A 16 8.21 -7.65 2.29
N GLN A 17 7.91 -7.36 1.02
CA GLN A 17 6.70 -6.64 0.63
C GLN A 17 5.41 -7.40 1.01
N GLY A 18 5.35 -8.71 0.73
CA GLY A 18 4.24 -9.57 1.20
C GLY A 18 4.14 -9.62 2.73
N GLY A 19 5.27 -9.56 3.42
CA GLY A 19 5.37 -9.45 4.87
C GLY A 19 4.78 -8.14 5.39
N LEU A 20 5.09 -7.01 4.76
CA LEU A 20 4.51 -5.72 5.10
C LEU A 20 2.99 -5.70 4.90
N ALA A 21 2.50 -6.24 3.78
CA ALA A 21 1.07 -6.32 3.47
C ALA A 21 0.29 -7.11 4.53
N THR A 22 0.79 -8.30 4.87
CA THR A 22 0.18 -9.17 5.90
C THR A 22 0.33 -8.60 7.31
N TRP A 23 1.46 -7.96 7.62
CA TRP A 23 1.68 -7.24 8.87
C TRP A 23 0.68 -6.11 9.06
N PHE A 24 0.45 -5.31 8.02
CA PHE A 24 -0.53 -4.22 8.05
C PHE A 24 -1.92 -4.76 8.37
N ILE A 25 -2.41 -5.78 7.64
CA ILE A 25 -3.72 -6.37 7.89
C ILE A 25 -3.83 -6.92 9.32
N TYR A 26 -2.79 -7.62 9.79
CA TYR A 26 -2.74 -8.15 11.15
C TYR A 26 -2.83 -7.07 12.23
N LYS A 27 -2.21 -5.91 11.99
CA LYS A 27 -2.26 -4.77 12.91
C LYS A 27 -3.56 -3.97 12.80
N PHE A 28 -4.14 -3.89 11.62
CA PHE A 28 -5.33 -3.10 11.33
C PHE A 28 -6.63 -3.79 11.77
N LEU A 29 -6.65 -5.12 11.71
CA LEU A 29 -7.80 -5.94 12.08
C LEU A 29 -7.65 -6.61 13.45
N THR A 30 -8.78 -6.99 14.05
CA THR A 30 -8.87 -7.68 15.33
C THR A 30 -8.85 -9.20 15.09
N PRO A 31 -7.79 -9.93 15.52
CA PRO A 31 -7.66 -11.35 15.24
C PRO A 31 -8.64 -12.19 16.08
N LYS A 32 -9.27 -13.22 15.47
CA LYS A 32 -10.09 -14.23 16.18
C LYS A 32 -9.29 -14.97 17.25
N SER A 33 -8.01 -15.18 16.97
CA SER A 33 -7.05 -15.82 17.87
C SER A 33 -5.68 -15.28 17.55
N SER A 34 -5.06 -14.60 18.52
CA SER A 34 -3.75 -13.95 18.34
C SER A 34 -2.67 -14.93 17.88
N SER A 35 -2.63 -16.14 18.46
CA SER A 35 -1.64 -17.17 18.10
C SER A 35 -1.90 -17.77 16.71
N LYS A 36 -3.17 -18.01 16.34
CA LYS A 36 -3.51 -18.55 15.02
C LYS A 36 -3.30 -17.51 13.92
N ALA A 37 -3.77 -16.29 14.12
CA ALA A 37 -3.61 -15.19 13.16
C ALA A 37 -2.12 -14.87 12.92
N ARG A 38 -1.27 -14.90 13.96
CA ARG A 38 0.17 -14.71 13.83
C ARG A 38 0.85 -15.81 13.00
N ARG A 39 0.51 -17.08 13.25
CA ARG A 39 1.03 -18.20 12.45
C ARG A 39 0.59 -18.11 11.00
N MET A 40 -0.69 -17.77 10.78
CA MET A 40 -1.21 -17.62 9.42
C MET A 40 -0.63 -16.40 8.73
N ALA A 41 -0.34 -15.31 9.43
CA ALA A 41 0.36 -14.16 8.84
C ALA A 41 1.66 -14.60 8.16
N ALA A 42 2.48 -15.43 8.83
CA ALA A 42 3.70 -15.96 8.24
C ALA A 42 3.43 -16.85 7.00
N VAL A 43 2.38 -17.67 7.01
CA VAL A 43 1.99 -18.48 5.84
C VAL A 43 1.56 -17.58 4.68
N PHE A 44 0.74 -16.56 4.93
CA PHE A 44 0.28 -15.64 3.90
C PHE A 44 1.39 -14.70 3.39
N THR A 45 2.36 -14.35 4.24
CA THR A 45 3.60 -13.68 3.80
C THR A 45 4.35 -14.55 2.80
N PHE A 46 4.49 -15.85 3.12
CA PHE A 46 5.17 -16.79 2.25
C PHE A 46 4.43 -16.98 0.92
N THR A 47 3.10 -17.14 0.93
CA THR A 47 2.33 -17.28 -0.31
C THR A 47 2.33 -16.01 -1.14
N GLU A 48 2.24 -14.82 -0.53
CA GLU A 48 2.41 -13.54 -1.24
C GLU A 48 3.78 -13.46 -1.94
N GLY A 49 4.87 -13.70 -1.20
CA GLY A 49 6.22 -13.64 -1.76
C GLY A 49 6.43 -14.61 -2.92
N MET A 50 5.86 -15.82 -2.82
CA MET A 50 5.88 -16.81 -3.90
C MET A 50 5.05 -16.38 -5.11
N LEU A 51 3.83 -15.87 -4.90
CA LEU A 51 2.96 -15.38 -5.98
C LEU A 51 3.64 -14.24 -6.74
N VAL A 52 4.20 -13.26 -6.01
CA VAL A 52 4.88 -12.10 -6.62
C VAL A 52 6.10 -12.54 -7.41
N THR A 53 6.91 -13.43 -6.83
CA THR A 53 8.10 -13.97 -7.52
C THR A 53 7.71 -14.75 -8.78
N ALA A 54 6.68 -15.58 -8.71
CA ALA A 54 6.20 -16.36 -9.85
C ALA A 54 5.64 -15.46 -10.96
N LEU A 55 4.86 -14.44 -10.60
CA LEU A 55 4.28 -13.52 -11.59
C LEU A 55 5.34 -12.62 -12.23
N ASN A 56 6.34 -12.16 -11.47
CA ASN A 56 7.47 -11.41 -12.01
C ASN A 56 8.33 -12.24 -12.98
N TYR A 57 8.36 -13.57 -12.83
CA TYR A 57 9.00 -14.45 -13.79
C TYR A 57 8.21 -14.55 -15.11
N VAL A 58 6.88 -14.42 -15.06
CA VAL A 58 5.98 -14.59 -16.22
C VAL A 58 5.72 -13.27 -16.94
N SER A 59 5.62 -12.14 -16.23
CA SER A 59 5.32 -10.82 -16.80
C SER A 59 6.09 -9.71 -16.09
N VAL A 60 6.56 -8.73 -16.87
CA VAL A 60 7.20 -7.50 -16.36
C VAL A 60 6.17 -6.53 -15.75
N PHE A 61 4.89 -6.65 -16.14
CA PHE A 61 3.80 -5.86 -15.57
C PHE A 61 2.67 -6.79 -15.15
N GLU A 62 2.37 -6.80 -13.86
CA GLU A 62 1.54 -7.83 -13.24
C GLU A 62 0.05 -7.74 -13.65
N GLY A 63 -0.43 -6.59 -14.14
CA GLY A 63 -1.74 -6.43 -14.78
C GLY A 63 -2.87 -7.18 -14.06
N ILE A 64 -3.56 -8.08 -14.77
CA ILE A 64 -4.65 -8.92 -14.24
C ILE A 64 -4.13 -9.95 -13.20
N GLY A 65 -2.87 -10.37 -13.30
CA GLY A 65 -2.24 -11.30 -12.35
C GLY A 65 -2.22 -10.77 -10.91
N SER A 66 -2.25 -9.44 -10.74
CA SER A 66 -2.35 -8.79 -9.43
C SER A 66 -3.58 -9.21 -8.62
N ILE A 67 -4.65 -9.68 -9.27
CA ILE A 67 -5.86 -10.21 -8.61
C ILE A 67 -5.52 -11.38 -7.66
N LEU A 68 -4.49 -12.17 -7.96
CA LEU A 68 -4.09 -13.29 -7.11
C LEU A 68 -3.63 -12.83 -5.72
N TYR A 69 -2.90 -11.72 -5.64
CA TYR A 69 -2.49 -11.11 -4.37
C TYR A 69 -3.71 -10.65 -3.55
N TRP A 70 -4.69 -10.06 -4.24
CA TRP A 70 -5.93 -9.61 -3.60
C TRP A 70 -6.69 -10.79 -3.00
N VAL A 71 -6.84 -11.88 -3.76
CA VAL A 71 -7.53 -13.10 -3.28
C VAL A 71 -6.81 -13.67 -2.07
N ASN A 72 -5.48 -13.79 -2.11
CA ASN A 72 -4.69 -14.33 -1.00
C ASN A 72 -4.86 -13.47 0.28
N LEU A 73 -4.75 -12.14 0.18
CA LEU A 73 -4.96 -11.24 1.31
C LEU A 73 -6.43 -11.22 1.80
N PHE A 74 -7.41 -11.36 0.91
CA PHE A 74 -8.81 -11.51 1.31
C PHE A 74 -9.02 -12.78 2.12
N ILE A 75 -8.51 -13.94 1.68
CA ILE A 75 -8.61 -15.18 2.45
C ILE A 75 -8.02 -14.98 3.85
N PHE A 76 -6.86 -14.32 3.95
CA PHE A 76 -6.27 -13.99 5.25
C PHE A 76 -7.21 -13.13 6.11
N ALA A 77 -7.72 -12.03 5.58
CA ALA A 77 -8.61 -11.10 6.30
C ALA A 77 -9.93 -11.78 6.74
N PHE A 78 -10.57 -12.55 5.86
CA PHE A 78 -11.89 -13.15 6.11
C PHE A 78 -11.84 -14.33 7.07
N CYS A 79 -10.85 -15.21 6.91
CA CYS A 79 -10.77 -16.43 7.71
C CYS A 79 -10.33 -16.16 9.16
N PHE A 80 -9.40 -15.22 9.39
CA PHE A 80 -8.68 -15.12 10.67
C PHE A 80 -9.02 -13.92 11.56
N PHE A 81 -9.88 -13.00 11.10
CA PHE A 81 -10.22 -11.78 11.85
C PHE A 81 -11.73 -11.65 12.11
N GLU A 82 -12.11 -10.98 13.20
CA GLU A 82 -13.50 -10.88 13.69
C GLU A 82 -14.27 -9.70 13.12
N ASN A 83 -13.59 -8.72 12.53
CA ASN A 83 -14.24 -7.48 12.09
C ASN A 83 -15.30 -7.73 11.00
N ASN A 84 -16.17 -6.74 10.84
CA ASN A 84 -17.22 -6.76 9.84
C ASN A 84 -16.65 -6.82 8.40
N LEU A 85 -17.54 -7.17 7.45
CA LEU A 85 -17.24 -7.31 6.03
C LEU A 85 -16.53 -6.06 5.47
N ILE A 86 -17.05 -4.87 5.80
CA ILE A 86 -16.55 -3.59 5.28
C ILE A 86 -15.10 -3.35 5.71
N LYS A 87 -14.78 -3.45 7.00
CA LYS A 87 -13.43 -3.21 7.54
C LYS A 87 -12.41 -4.21 6.98
N LYS A 88 -12.81 -5.46 6.74
CA LYS A 88 -11.97 -6.46 6.09
C LYS A 88 -11.66 -6.10 4.65
N ILE A 89 -12.68 -5.72 3.86
CA ILE A 89 -12.49 -5.30 2.47
C ILE A 89 -11.56 -4.09 2.40
N LEU A 90 -11.80 -3.11 3.26
CA LEU A 90 -10.99 -1.90 3.38
C LEU A 90 -9.53 -2.20 3.72
N SER A 91 -9.27 -3.10 4.66
CA SER A 91 -7.90 -3.43 5.04
C SER A 91 -7.08 -3.91 3.83
N VAL A 92 -7.67 -4.77 3.00
CA VAL A 92 -7.01 -5.29 1.80
C VAL A 92 -6.90 -4.20 0.71
N ALA A 93 -7.96 -3.44 0.47
CA ALA A 93 -7.96 -2.37 -0.53
C ALA A 93 -6.95 -1.26 -0.20
N ILE A 94 -6.92 -0.80 1.05
CA ILE A 94 -5.92 0.18 1.54
C ILE A 94 -4.52 -0.37 1.35
N THR A 95 -4.29 -1.64 1.68
CA THR A 95 -2.97 -2.29 1.51
C THR A 95 -2.50 -2.20 0.07
N GLN A 96 -3.34 -2.63 -0.87
CA GLN A 96 -3.01 -2.72 -2.29
C GLN A 96 -2.82 -1.34 -2.93
N ILE A 97 -3.63 -0.36 -2.53
CA ILE A 97 -3.50 1.00 -3.06
C ILE A 97 -2.26 1.70 -2.53
N ILE A 98 -1.92 1.52 -1.25
CA ILE A 98 -0.64 2.03 -0.72
C ILE A 98 0.53 1.42 -1.49
N ILE A 99 0.51 0.10 -1.73
CA ILE A 99 1.57 -0.56 -2.52
C ILE A 99 1.68 0.07 -3.90
N LEU A 100 0.59 0.12 -4.65
CA LEU A 100 0.60 0.66 -6.01
C LEU A 100 1.04 2.13 -6.08
N LEU A 101 0.51 2.97 -5.18
CA LEU A 101 0.82 4.40 -5.17
C LEU A 101 2.30 4.61 -4.88
N THR A 102 2.81 4.00 -3.80
CA THR A 102 4.21 4.14 -3.40
C THR A 102 5.14 3.60 -4.48
N THR A 103 4.91 2.40 -5.02
CA THR A 103 5.76 1.85 -6.08
C THR A 103 5.75 2.75 -7.32
N SER A 104 4.60 3.27 -7.71
CA SER A 104 4.47 4.13 -8.90
C SER A 104 5.20 5.46 -8.72
N VAL A 105 5.08 6.09 -7.54
CA VAL A 105 5.78 7.34 -7.22
C VAL A 105 7.29 7.13 -7.29
N GLU A 106 7.80 6.11 -6.58
CA GLU A 106 9.24 5.87 -6.46
C GLU A 106 9.86 5.44 -7.80
N LEU A 107 9.19 4.60 -8.56
CA LEU A 107 9.65 4.20 -9.90
C LEU A 107 9.82 5.40 -10.82
N ASN A 108 8.85 6.31 -10.85
CA ASN A 108 8.91 7.49 -11.71
C ASN A 108 9.92 8.54 -11.20
N MET A 109 10.02 8.70 -9.88
CA MET A 109 10.99 9.62 -9.26
C MET A 109 12.42 9.16 -9.55
N ILE A 110 12.74 7.89 -9.28
CA ILE A 110 14.10 7.37 -9.51
C ILE A 110 14.41 7.30 -11.02
N SER A 111 13.45 6.88 -11.85
CA SER A 111 13.59 6.92 -13.31
C SER A 111 13.97 8.32 -13.81
N SER A 112 13.34 9.37 -13.26
CA SER A 112 13.68 10.76 -13.60
C SER A 112 15.05 11.18 -13.07
N LEU A 113 15.45 10.75 -11.87
CA LEU A 113 16.75 11.10 -11.28
C LEU A 113 17.91 10.50 -12.07
N PHE A 114 17.75 9.29 -12.58
CA PHE A 114 18.77 8.59 -13.36
C PHE A 114 18.64 8.82 -14.89
N ASN A 115 17.66 9.60 -15.34
CA ASN A 115 17.37 9.83 -16.77
C ASN A 115 17.20 8.55 -17.59
N ILE A 116 16.62 7.50 -17.00
CA ILE A 116 16.29 6.23 -17.65
C ILE A 116 14.78 6.06 -17.74
N THR A 117 14.25 5.20 -18.59
CA THR A 117 12.80 4.90 -18.61
C THR A 117 12.39 4.04 -17.41
N VAL A 118 11.11 4.09 -17.02
CA VAL A 118 10.58 3.19 -15.98
C VAL A 118 10.74 1.73 -16.41
N SER A 119 10.54 1.44 -17.70
CA SER A 119 10.74 0.09 -18.27
C SER A 119 12.18 -0.40 -18.12
N GLU A 120 13.17 0.45 -18.40
CA GLU A 120 14.59 0.14 -18.17
C GLU A 120 14.87 -0.08 -16.70
N LEU A 121 14.36 0.80 -15.82
CA LEU A 121 14.55 0.69 -14.37
C LEU A 121 13.99 -0.63 -13.80
N VAL A 122 12.88 -1.14 -14.35
CA VAL A 122 12.26 -2.41 -13.90
C VAL A 122 12.90 -3.64 -14.53
N LYS A 123 13.70 -3.50 -15.59
CA LYS A 123 14.32 -4.63 -16.30
C LYS A 123 15.80 -4.79 -15.99
N ASN A 124 16.54 -3.70 -15.88
CA ASN A 124 17.99 -3.74 -15.77
C ASN A 124 18.44 -4.15 -14.36
N GLN A 125 19.43 -5.04 -14.27
CA GLN A 125 20.04 -5.45 -13.00
C GLN A 125 21.16 -4.49 -12.59
N ASP A 126 20.82 -3.21 -12.46
CA ASP A 126 21.77 -2.13 -12.20
C ASP A 126 21.61 -1.52 -10.79
N PHE A 127 22.49 -0.57 -10.49
CA PHE A 127 22.51 0.11 -9.21
C PHE A 127 21.25 0.98 -9.00
N ALA A 128 20.69 1.55 -10.07
CA ALA A 128 19.49 2.37 -9.98
C ALA A 128 18.31 1.51 -9.50
N ARG A 129 18.09 0.34 -10.11
CA ARG A 129 17.05 -0.61 -9.70
C ARG A 129 17.25 -1.11 -8.27
N PHE A 130 18.50 -1.42 -7.90
CA PHE A 130 18.80 -1.85 -6.53
C PHE A 130 18.36 -0.82 -5.50
N ILE A 131 18.73 0.45 -5.70
CA ILE A 131 18.30 1.56 -4.82
C ILE A 131 16.78 1.71 -4.84
N THR A 132 16.14 1.67 -6.01
CA THR A 132 14.67 1.81 -6.12
C THR A 132 13.94 0.78 -5.29
N LEU A 133 14.34 -0.49 -5.38
CA LEU A 133 13.70 -1.57 -4.63
C LEU A 133 13.84 -1.34 -3.11
N ILE A 134 14.99 -0.88 -2.63
CA ILE A 134 15.20 -0.54 -1.20
C ILE A 134 14.32 0.65 -0.78
N ILE A 135 14.31 1.74 -1.56
CA ILE A 135 13.53 2.94 -1.25
C ILE A 135 12.04 2.60 -1.18
N ILE A 136 11.52 1.85 -2.15
CA ILE A 136 10.12 1.38 -2.14
C ILE A 136 9.80 0.66 -0.82
N GLN A 137 10.63 -0.29 -0.40
CA GLN A 137 10.37 -1.05 0.82
C GLN A 137 10.36 -0.18 2.09
N ILE A 138 11.23 0.83 2.16
CA ILE A 138 11.25 1.80 3.27
C ILE A 138 10.01 2.69 3.23
N SER A 139 9.66 3.23 2.06
CA SER A 139 8.49 4.09 1.87
C SER A 139 7.19 3.34 2.20
N LEU A 140 7.07 2.06 1.83
CA LEU A 140 5.92 1.22 2.18
C LEU A 140 5.78 1.01 3.69
N LEU A 141 6.88 0.71 4.38
CA LEU A 141 6.87 0.55 5.84
C LEU A 141 6.37 1.83 6.52
N ILE A 142 6.89 2.99 6.11
CA ILE A 142 6.47 4.30 6.65
C ILE A 142 4.98 4.54 6.35
N CYS A 143 4.55 4.32 5.12
CA CYS A 143 3.16 4.50 4.71
C CYS A 143 2.20 3.63 5.53
N PHE A 144 2.51 2.35 5.72
CA PHE A 144 1.67 1.46 6.52
C PHE A 144 1.64 1.85 8.00
N ASP A 145 2.79 2.21 8.59
CA ASP A 145 2.83 2.64 9.98
C ASP A 145 2.02 3.93 10.21
N VAL A 146 2.14 4.91 9.31
CA VAL A 146 1.34 6.14 9.35
C VAL A 146 -0.15 5.83 9.21
N THR A 147 -0.53 4.98 8.26
CA THR A 147 -1.93 4.57 8.08
C THR A 147 -2.49 3.90 9.32
N ILE A 148 -1.75 2.97 9.95
CA ILE A 148 -2.19 2.34 11.21
C ILE A 148 -2.44 3.39 12.30
N ARG A 149 -1.56 4.40 12.42
CA ARG A 149 -1.73 5.49 13.41
C ARG A 149 -2.96 6.34 13.12
N ILE A 150 -3.20 6.70 11.86
CA ILE A 150 -4.38 7.49 11.45
C ILE A 150 -5.67 6.70 11.69
N PHE A 151 -5.68 5.40 11.43
CA PHE A 151 -6.87 4.56 11.57
C PHE A 151 -7.04 3.93 12.96
N LYS A 152 -6.34 4.42 13.99
CA LYS A 152 -6.43 3.89 15.36
C LYS A 152 -7.86 3.84 15.94
N TYR A 153 -8.74 4.75 15.51
CA TYR A 153 -10.16 4.81 15.92
C TYR A 153 -11.13 4.43 14.79
N ALA A 154 -10.67 3.67 13.81
CA ALA A 154 -11.46 3.25 12.66
C ALA A 154 -12.77 2.52 13.03
N ASP A 155 -12.85 1.89 14.20
CA ASP A 155 -14.08 1.22 14.66
C ASP A 155 -15.23 2.19 14.94
N GLU A 156 -14.95 3.49 15.11
CA GLU A 156 -15.97 4.53 15.31
C GLU A 156 -16.42 5.18 13.99
N TYR A 157 -15.88 4.75 12.85
CA TYR A 157 -16.17 5.36 11.55
C TYR A 157 -17.54 4.92 11.05
N SER A 158 -18.33 5.89 10.61
CA SER A 158 -19.62 5.66 9.99
C SER A 158 -19.43 5.13 8.57
N PHE A 159 -20.51 4.60 7.98
CA PHE A 159 -20.53 4.19 6.58
C PHE A 159 -20.08 5.32 5.63
N SER A 160 -20.50 6.57 5.89
CA SER A 160 -20.13 7.72 5.05
C SER A 160 -18.63 8.03 5.11
N ASP A 161 -18.01 7.86 6.29
CA ASP A 161 -16.56 8.03 6.45
C ASP A 161 -15.82 6.99 5.61
N TRP A 162 -16.23 5.73 5.71
CA TRP A 162 -15.67 4.63 4.93
C TRP A 162 -15.91 4.79 3.43
N PHE A 163 -17.11 5.22 3.03
CA PHE A 163 -17.43 5.48 1.64
C PHE A 163 -16.52 6.56 1.05
N SER A 164 -16.29 7.64 1.80
CA SER A 164 -15.41 8.74 1.37
C SER A 164 -13.96 8.27 1.19
N ILE A 165 -13.46 7.44 2.12
CA ILE A 165 -12.11 6.85 2.05
C ILE A 165 -11.99 5.94 0.82
N ILE A 166 -12.96 5.05 0.61
CA ILE A 166 -12.98 4.12 -0.53
C ILE A 166 -13.02 4.88 -1.84
N LEU A 167 -13.87 5.89 -1.94
CA LEU A 167 -14.03 6.68 -3.17
C LEU A 167 -12.74 7.43 -3.52
N MET A 168 -12.09 8.05 -2.53
CA MET A 168 -10.79 8.72 -2.72
C MET A 168 -9.70 7.74 -3.17
N LEU A 169 -9.67 6.56 -2.54
CA LEU A 169 -8.75 5.48 -2.87
C LEU A 169 -8.94 4.97 -4.31
N ILE A 170 -10.19 4.76 -4.74
CA ILE A 170 -10.53 4.35 -6.12
C ILE A 170 -10.09 5.42 -7.13
N PHE A 171 -10.41 6.69 -6.88
CA PHE A 171 -10.00 7.76 -7.78
C PHE A 171 -8.48 7.89 -7.85
N SER A 172 -7.80 7.75 -6.72
CA SER A 172 -6.33 7.77 -6.67
C SER A 172 -5.73 6.61 -7.44
N PHE A 173 -6.29 5.40 -7.32
CA PHE A 173 -5.86 4.24 -8.10
C PHE A 173 -6.01 4.49 -9.62
N ILE A 174 -7.19 4.95 -10.05
CA ILE A 174 -7.46 5.22 -11.47
C ILE A 174 -6.52 6.30 -12.01
N LEU A 175 -6.39 7.42 -11.28
CA LEU A 175 -5.51 8.51 -11.67
C LEU A 175 -4.05 8.04 -11.76
N THR A 176 -3.56 7.30 -10.77
CA THR A 176 -2.20 6.76 -10.78
C THR A 176 -1.98 5.80 -11.95
N ALA A 177 -2.93 4.92 -12.24
CA ALA A 177 -2.82 4.02 -13.40
C ALA A 177 -2.76 4.80 -14.72
N MET A 178 -3.60 5.83 -14.89
CA MET A 178 -3.59 6.67 -16.08
C MET A 178 -2.28 7.48 -16.22
N ILE A 179 -1.81 8.07 -15.13
CA ILE A 179 -0.55 8.83 -15.09
C ILE A 179 0.64 7.90 -15.37
N HIS A 180 0.59 6.65 -14.91
CA HIS A 180 1.63 5.67 -15.19
C HIS A 180 1.74 5.39 -16.68
N ILE A 181 0.60 5.20 -17.36
CA ILE A 181 0.58 5.03 -18.82
C ILE A 181 1.17 6.26 -19.52
N LEU A 182 0.81 7.47 -19.08
CA LEU A 182 1.37 8.71 -19.63
C LEU A 182 2.89 8.82 -19.39
N SER A 183 3.38 8.36 -18.24
CA SER A 183 4.79 8.46 -17.89
C SER A 183 5.69 7.59 -18.75
N LEU A 184 5.16 6.49 -19.30
CA LEU A 184 5.88 5.61 -20.23
C LEU A 184 6.26 6.33 -21.53
N ALA A 185 5.49 7.32 -21.96
CA ALA A 185 5.71 8.09 -23.20
C ALA A 185 6.30 9.49 -22.97
N ALA A 186 6.44 9.93 -21.71
CA ALA A 186 6.81 11.29 -21.36
C ALA A 186 8.31 11.59 -21.53
N SER A 187 8.62 12.79 -22.04
CA SER A 187 9.96 13.38 -22.08
C SER A 187 10.48 13.73 -20.67
N THR A 188 11.79 13.98 -20.54
CA THR A 188 12.42 14.30 -19.25
C THR A 188 11.78 15.50 -18.54
N LYS A 189 11.35 16.54 -19.27
CA LYS A 189 10.69 17.71 -18.68
C LYS A 189 9.26 17.39 -18.21
N GLU A 190 8.51 16.60 -18.99
CA GLU A 190 7.15 16.17 -18.65
C GLU A 190 7.13 15.26 -17.42
N ARG A 191 8.17 14.43 -17.25
CA ARG A 191 8.32 13.55 -16.08
C ARG A 191 8.40 14.29 -14.75
N ILE A 192 8.97 15.50 -14.72
CA ILE A 192 8.99 16.33 -13.51
C ILE A 192 7.55 16.66 -13.06
N TYR A 193 6.69 17.05 -13.99
CA TYR A 193 5.29 17.34 -13.69
C TYR A 193 4.53 16.08 -13.27
N ILE A 194 4.77 14.95 -13.94
CA ILE A 194 4.19 13.65 -13.57
C ILE A 194 4.57 13.24 -12.14
N ASN A 195 5.84 13.40 -11.77
CA ASN A 195 6.32 13.12 -10.41
C ASN A 195 5.64 14.01 -9.37
N LEU A 196 5.47 15.30 -9.67
CA LEU A 196 4.75 16.22 -8.80
C LEU A 196 3.28 15.80 -8.62
N ILE A 197 2.60 15.38 -9.68
CA ILE A 197 1.21 14.91 -9.61
C ILE A 197 1.11 13.67 -8.71
N TYR A 198 2.04 12.72 -8.84
CA TYR A 198 2.08 11.55 -7.95
C TYR A 198 2.22 11.91 -6.47
N ILE A 199 3.13 12.83 -6.15
CA ILE A 199 3.33 13.32 -4.78
C ILE A 199 2.05 14.00 -4.27
N VAL A 200 1.39 14.82 -5.10
CA VAL A 200 0.13 15.48 -4.73
C VAL A 200 -0.97 14.46 -4.46
N ILE A 201 -1.13 13.43 -5.31
CA ILE A 201 -2.11 12.35 -5.08
C ILE A 201 -1.82 11.64 -3.75
N MET A 202 -0.56 11.33 -3.46
CA MET A 202 -0.17 10.69 -2.20
C MET A 202 -0.52 11.57 -1.00
N ILE A 203 -0.18 12.86 -1.02
CA ILE A 203 -0.49 13.81 0.04
C ILE A 203 -2.01 13.94 0.23
N MET A 204 -2.78 14.03 -0.86
CA MET A 204 -4.24 14.13 -0.80
C MET A 204 -4.90 12.93 -0.11
N ASN A 205 -4.41 11.72 -0.37
CA ASN A 205 -4.91 10.51 0.32
C ASN A 205 -4.73 10.60 1.83
N TYR A 206 -3.51 10.91 2.29
CA TYR A 206 -3.22 11.03 3.72
C TYR A 206 -3.96 12.20 4.38
N LEU A 207 -4.11 13.32 3.66
CA LEU A 207 -4.84 14.48 4.14
C LEU A 207 -6.33 14.16 4.36
N VAL A 208 -6.96 13.44 3.43
CA VAL A 208 -8.35 13.00 3.62
C VAL A 208 -8.49 12.02 4.80
N PHE A 209 -7.56 11.07 4.93
CA PHE A 209 -7.58 10.17 6.09
C PHE A 209 -7.45 10.94 7.39
N TYR A 210 -6.57 11.94 7.43
CA TYR A 210 -6.38 12.80 8.59
C TYR A 210 -7.60 13.69 8.90
N ILE A 211 -8.27 14.26 7.89
CA ILE A 211 -9.48 15.07 8.09
C ILE A 211 -10.61 14.21 8.69
N ILE A 212 -10.83 13.01 8.15
CA ILE A 212 -11.85 12.10 8.65
C ILE A 212 -11.53 11.69 10.09
N HIS A 213 -10.27 11.37 10.38
CA HIS A 213 -9.82 11.07 11.74
C HIS A 213 -10.03 12.24 12.72
N SER A 214 -9.54 13.42 12.38
CA SER A 214 -9.57 14.60 13.26
C SER A 214 -11.00 15.06 13.58
N SER A 215 -11.92 14.95 12.61
CA SER A 215 -13.35 15.19 12.82
C SER A 215 -13.92 14.33 13.94
N LYS A 216 -13.57 13.03 13.99
CA LYS A 216 -14.06 12.12 15.05
C LYS A 216 -13.41 12.41 16.41
N TYR A 217 -12.11 12.70 16.41
CA TYR A 217 -11.41 13.07 17.64
C TYR A 217 -12.04 14.30 18.31
N LEU A 218 -12.37 15.34 17.52
CA LEU A 218 -13.01 16.56 18.00
C LEU A 218 -14.43 16.34 18.54
N VAL A 219 -15.20 15.44 17.92
CA VAL A 219 -16.53 15.08 18.42
C VAL A 219 -16.44 14.35 19.76
N LYS A 220 -15.47 13.44 19.91
CA LYS A 220 -15.27 12.67 21.14
C LYS A 220 -14.77 13.54 22.29
N SER A 221 -13.82 14.46 22.05
CA SER A 221 -13.35 15.39 23.07
C SER A 221 -14.46 16.32 23.56
N ARG A 222 -15.29 16.86 22.66
CA ARG A 222 -16.46 17.69 23.03
C ARG A 222 -17.49 16.94 23.88
N LYS A 223 -17.76 15.66 23.59
CA LYS A 223 -18.66 14.83 24.42
C LYS A 223 -18.09 14.62 25.83
N TYR A 224 -16.79 14.36 25.93
CA TYR A 224 -16.12 14.18 27.22
C TYR A 224 -16.12 15.47 28.07
N SER A 225 -15.82 16.62 27.47
CA SER A 225 -15.87 17.92 28.16
C SER A 225 -17.27 18.29 28.65
N ARG A 226 -18.34 17.98 27.88
CA ARG A 226 -19.72 18.21 28.32
C ARG A 226 -20.11 17.35 29.52
N ASN A 227 -19.70 16.09 29.55
CA ASN A 227 -20.04 15.20 30.67
C ASN A 227 -19.36 15.62 31.98
N LEU A 228 -18.15 16.20 31.91
CA LEU A 228 -17.44 16.77 33.07
C LEU A 228 -18.03 18.09 33.57
N SER A 229 -18.73 18.86 32.71
CA SER A 229 -19.39 20.11 33.12
C SER A 229 -20.77 19.91 33.77
N ILE A 230 -21.29 18.68 33.77
CA ILE A 230 -22.62 18.33 34.28
C ILE A 230 -22.51 17.52 35.60
N SER A 231 -21.30 17.11 36.00
CA SER A 231 -20.97 16.47 37.29
C SER A 231 -20.45 17.49 38.30
#